data_AF-A0A521QI63-F1
#
_entry.id   AF-A0A521QI63-F1
#
_cell.length_a   1.000
_cell.length_b   1.000
_cell.length_c   1.000
_cell.angle_alpha   90.00
_cell.angle_beta   90.00
_cell.angle_gamma   90.00
#
_symmetry.space_group_name_H-M   'P 1'
#
loop_
_entity.id
_entity.type
_entity.pdbx_description
1 polymer ?
#
loop_
_entity_poly.entity_id
_entity_poly.type
_entity_poly.pdbx_seq_one_letter_code
_entity_poly.pdbx_strand_id
1 'polypeptide(L)'
;MPSCSRLCSAIRTSRCTTIPCRNGPTIPACRCKRAEEERVPAYMIVEVETTDEALMAEYRKHTPGAVAKFGGKFIVRGGTCRTLEGGWTPSRVVVLEFPTFAQAEAFYDSDHYKPILEMRLKAGKSKAILVDGYNG
;
A
#
# COMPACT_ATOMS: atom_id res chain seq x y z
N MET A 1 18.69 11.88 47.65
CA MET A 1 17.80 12.75 46.85
C MET A 1 18.35 14.17 46.94
N PRO A 2 18.44 14.96 45.85
CA PRO A 2 17.36 15.33 44.91
C PRO A 2 17.59 14.82 43.46
N SER A 3 16.56 14.32 42.76
CA SER A 3 15.57 14.98 41.86
C SER A 3 16.10 15.14 40.42
N CYS A 4 15.74 14.27 39.45
CA CYS A 4 14.55 14.26 38.59
C CYS A 4 14.37 15.52 37.70
N SER A 5 14.27 15.28 36.38
CA SER A 5 13.83 16.19 35.29
C SER A 5 14.84 17.19 34.71
N ARG A 6 15.37 16.84 33.52
CA ARG A 6 15.52 17.68 32.31
C ARG A 6 16.11 16.79 31.20
N LEU A 7 15.22 16.05 30.52
CA LEU A 7 14.81 16.33 29.13
C LEU A 7 16.03 16.27 28.19
N CYS A 8 16.34 15.12 27.59
CA CYS A 8 15.58 14.60 26.43
C CYS A 8 15.38 15.69 25.36
N SER A 9 16.49 16.24 24.89
CA SER A 9 16.55 17.01 23.65
C SER A 9 17.95 16.83 23.08
N ALA A 10 18.05 16.62 21.78
CA ALA A 10 19.24 16.27 21.02
C ALA A 10 19.70 14.80 21.13
N ILE A 11 19.18 13.94 20.25
CA ILE A 11 19.99 13.35 19.17
C ILE A 11 19.09 13.29 17.93
N ARG A 12 19.03 14.43 17.22
CA ARG A 12 18.83 14.45 15.77
C ARG A 12 20.12 13.92 15.15
N THR A 13 20.00 13.30 13.98
CA THR A 13 21.08 12.77 13.12
C THR A 13 21.60 11.39 13.51
N SER A 14 20.89 10.39 13.02
CA SER A 14 21.32 9.02 12.83
C SER A 14 22.57 8.99 11.94
N ARG A 15 23.75 9.16 12.53
CA ARG A 15 24.99 8.62 11.98
C ARG A 15 25.27 7.32 12.71
N CYS A 16 25.08 6.23 11.97
CA CYS A 16 25.64 4.93 12.27
C CYS A 16 27.12 5.14 12.60
N THR A 17 27.46 5.11 13.89
CA THR A 17 28.84 5.12 14.35
C THR A 17 28.94 3.97 15.33
N THR A 18 29.69 2.96 14.92
CA THR A 18 30.06 1.77 15.67
C THR A 18 30.65 2.22 17.01
N ILE A 19 29.91 2.02 18.10
CA ILE A 19 30.47 2.17 19.44
C ILE A 19 31.11 0.83 19.79
N PRO A 20 32.44 0.74 19.97
CA PRO A 20 33.05 -0.49 20.44
C PRO A 20 32.66 -0.68 21.90
N CYS A 21 31.89 -1.73 22.19
CA CYS A 21 31.56 -2.14 23.54
C CYS A 21 32.85 -2.59 24.26
N ARG A 22 33.46 -1.69 25.03
CA ARG A 22 34.58 -2.00 25.91
C ARG A 22 34.03 -2.70 27.16
N ASN A 23 34.01 -4.03 27.11
CA ASN A 23 33.83 -4.96 28.22
C ASN A 23 32.43 -5.01 28.88
N GLY A 24 31.59 -5.93 28.40
CA GLY A 24 30.38 -6.40 29.07
C GLY A 24 29.89 -7.71 28.43
N PRO A 25 29.20 -8.60 29.17
CA PRO A 25 28.75 -9.90 28.63
C PRO A 25 27.77 -9.67 27.48
N THR A 26 27.88 -10.51 26.45
CA THR A 26 27.13 -10.46 25.19
C THR A 26 25.62 -10.36 25.42
N ILE A 27 25.05 -9.17 25.25
CA ILE A 27 23.60 -8.98 25.15
C ILE A 27 23.24 -9.30 23.69
N PRO A 28 22.34 -10.25 23.40
CA PRO A 28 21.88 -10.46 22.04
C PRO A 28 21.25 -9.15 21.56
N ALA A 29 21.70 -8.66 20.41
CA ALA A 29 21.33 -7.39 19.81
C ALA A 29 19.87 -7.04 20.09
N CYS A 30 19.65 -5.86 20.68
CA CYS A 30 18.33 -5.31 20.92
C CYS A 30 17.57 -5.33 19.59
N ARG A 31 16.72 -6.34 19.43
CA ARG A 31 15.90 -6.52 18.23
C ARG A 31 14.86 -5.42 18.32
N CYS A 32 15.11 -4.29 17.67
CA CYS A 32 14.09 -3.30 17.36
C CYS A 32 13.03 -3.97 16.48
N LYS A 33 12.15 -4.75 17.10
CA LYS A 33 10.95 -5.34 16.48
C LYS A 33 9.88 -4.30 16.14
N ARG A 34 10.12 -3.03 16.47
CA ARG A 34 9.13 -1.95 16.42
C ARG A 34 8.66 -1.53 15.02
N ALA A 35 9.18 -2.13 13.94
CA ALA A 35 8.81 -1.76 12.58
C ALA A 35 8.01 -2.83 11.81
N GLU A 36 7.90 -4.06 12.31
CA GLU A 36 7.21 -5.16 11.60
C GLU A 36 5.84 -5.54 12.22
N GLU A 37 5.55 -5.19 13.47
CA GLU A 37 4.25 -5.34 14.14
C GLU A 37 3.58 -3.94 14.20
N GLU A 38 2.50 -3.55 13.54
CA GLU A 38 1.53 -4.21 12.66
C GLU A 38 1.24 -3.22 11.51
N ARG A 39 1.68 -3.52 10.28
CA ARG A 39 1.10 -2.83 9.12
C ARG A 39 0.09 -3.78 8.51
N VAL A 40 -1.16 -3.62 8.93
CA VAL A 40 -2.27 -4.26 8.25
C VAL A 40 -2.22 -3.82 6.77
N PRO A 41 -1.99 -4.75 5.82
CA PRO A 41 -1.97 -4.39 4.41
C PRO A 41 -3.35 -3.88 4.02
N ALA A 42 -3.46 -3.01 3.04
CA ALA A 42 -4.76 -2.58 2.53
C ALA A 42 -4.97 -3.09 1.11
N TYR A 43 -6.21 -3.44 0.80
CA TYR A 43 -6.60 -3.98 -0.49
C TYR A 43 -7.54 -3.03 -1.20
N MET A 44 -7.16 -2.61 -2.41
CA MET A 44 -8.05 -1.91 -3.32
C MET A 44 -8.65 -2.91 -4.30
N ILE A 45 -9.96 -3.11 -4.21
CA ILE A 45 -10.71 -4.04 -5.05
C ILE A 45 -11.46 -3.21 -6.08
N VAL A 46 -11.17 -3.46 -7.35
CA VAL A 46 -11.75 -2.73 -8.47
C VAL A 46 -12.42 -3.68 -9.44
N GLU A 47 -13.70 -3.47 -9.65
CA GLU A 47 -14.45 -4.04 -10.77
C GLU A 47 -14.42 -3.06 -11.94
N VAL A 48 -14.15 -3.57 -13.14
CA VAL A 48 -14.12 -2.76 -14.36
C VAL A 48 -14.93 -3.45 -15.46
N GLU A 49 -15.96 -2.77 -15.93
CA GLU A 49 -16.69 -3.05 -17.16
C GLU A 49 -16.11 -2.14 -18.26
N THR A 50 -15.49 -2.73 -19.28
CA THR A 50 -14.83 -1.97 -20.35
C THR A 50 -15.80 -1.70 -21.48
N THR A 51 -15.99 -0.44 -21.85
CA THR A 51 -16.79 -0.04 -23.03
C THR A 51 -15.92 0.40 -24.20
N ASP A 52 -14.72 0.92 -23.92
CA ASP A 52 -13.71 1.30 -24.92
C ASP A 52 -12.40 0.56 -24.63
N GLU A 53 -12.09 -0.45 -25.45
CA GLU A 53 -10.89 -1.27 -25.28
C GLU A 53 -9.59 -0.51 -25.55
N ALA A 54 -9.60 0.47 -26.44
CA ALA A 54 -8.40 1.22 -26.83
C ALA A 54 -7.98 2.17 -25.71
N LEU A 55 -8.93 2.92 -25.14
CA LEU A 55 -8.67 3.76 -23.96
C LEU A 55 -8.27 2.93 -22.75
N MET A 56 -8.92 1.78 -22.55
CA MET A 56 -8.56 0.87 -21.45
C MET A 56 -7.17 0.27 -21.63
N ALA A 57 -6.75 0.00 -22.87
CA ALA A 57 -5.39 -0.44 -23.18
C ALA A 57 -4.35 0.62 -22.84
N GLU A 58 -4.63 1.89 -23.13
CA GLU A 58 -3.76 3.00 -22.77
C GLU A 58 -3.65 3.17 -21.25
N TYR A 59 -4.78 3.18 -20.53
CA TYR A 59 -4.81 3.16 -19.06
C TYR A 59 -3.92 2.05 -18.46
N ARG A 60 -3.99 0.84 -19.03
CA ARG A 60 -3.22 -0.33 -18.56
C ARG A 60 -1.70 -0.17 -18.69
N LYS A 61 -1.20 0.73 -19.54
CA LYS A 61 0.24 1.02 -19.68
C LYS A 61 0.74 1.92 -18.55
N HIS A 62 -0.06 2.90 -18.13
CA HIS A 62 0.32 3.87 -17.10
C HIS A 62 0.15 3.34 -15.67
N THR A 63 -0.89 2.53 -15.45
CA THR A 63 -1.27 2.06 -14.11
C THR A 63 -0.15 1.34 -13.35
N PRO A 64 0.62 0.40 -13.94
CA PRO A 64 1.64 -0.34 -13.18
C PRO A 64 2.74 0.54 -12.60
N GLY A 65 3.19 1.55 -13.36
CA GLY A 65 4.20 2.50 -12.89
C GLY A 65 3.65 3.40 -11.78
N ALA A 66 2.39 3.81 -11.86
CA ALA A 66 1.75 4.59 -10.81
C ALA A 66 1.59 3.78 -9.52
N VAL A 67 1.11 2.53 -9.61
CA VAL A 67 0.91 1.66 -8.44
C VAL A 67 2.25 1.35 -7.74
N ALA A 68 3.30 1.04 -8.51
CA ALA A 68 4.62 0.72 -7.95
C ALA A 68 5.25 1.88 -7.16
N LYS A 69 4.98 3.14 -7.54
CA LYS A 69 5.48 4.32 -6.81
C LYS A 69 4.98 4.42 -5.37
N PHE A 70 3.80 3.86 -5.09
CA PHE A 70 3.18 3.88 -3.76
C PHE A 70 3.34 2.53 -3.04
N GLY A 71 4.26 1.68 -3.49
CA GLY A 71 4.50 0.36 -2.91
C GLY A 71 3.37 -0.65 -3.16
N GLY A 72 2.47 -0.34 -4.09
CA GLY A 72 1.35 -1.21 -4.43
C GLY A 72 1.79 -2.42 -5.27
N LYS A 73 1.07 -3.53 -5.13
CA LYS A 73 1.30 -4.78 -5.87
C LYS A 73 -0.01 -5.28 -6.47
N PHE A 74 0.06 -5.87 -7.66
CA PHE A 74 -1.10 -6.53 -8.26
C PHE A 74 -1.23 -7.95 -7.73
N ILE A 75 -2.32 -8.25 -7.04
CA ILE A 75 -2.65 -9.61 -6.57
C ILE A 75 -3.56 -10.30 -7.59
N VAL A 76 -4.54 -9.58 -8.11
CA VAL A 76 -5.47 -10.08 -9.14
C VAL A 76 -5.53 -9.08 -10.28
N ARG A 77 -5.46 -9.53 -11.54
CA ARG A 77 -5.45 -8.66 -12.74
C ARG A 77 -6.43 -9.12 -13.84
N GLY A 78 -7.64 -9.53 -13.45
CA GLY A 78 -8.67 -10.01 -14.36
C GLY A 78 -8.53 -11.49 -14.73
N GLY A 79 -8.23 -12.33 -13.74
CA GLY A 79 -8.32 -13.79 -13.92
C GLY A 79 -9.77 -14.28 -13.96
N THR A 80 -9.96 -15.58 -14.19
CA THR A 80 -11.28 -16.21 -14.18
C THR A 80 -12.00 -15.94 -12.87
N CYS A 81 -13.20 -15.38 -12.95
CA CYS A 81 -14.06 -15.15 -11.80
C CYS A 81 -15.35 -15.95 -11.94
N ARG A 82 -15.86 -16.44 -10.81
CA ARG A 82 -17.13 -17.15 -10.72
C ARG A 82 -17.91 -16.54 -9.56
N THR A 83 -19.15 -16.13 -9.83
CA THR A 83 -20.07 -15.72 -8.78
C THR A 83 -20.43 -16.94 -7.94
N LEU A 84 -20.15 -16.87 -6.64
CA LEU A 84 -20.52 -17.92 -5.69
C LEU A 84 -21.90 -17.66 -5.10
N GLU A 85 -22.17 -16.42 -4.73
CA GLU A 85 -23.40 -15.99 -4.07
C GLU A 85 -23.81 -14.58 -4.54
N GLY A 86 -25.12 -14.29 -4.51
CA GLY A 86 -25.68 -13.00 -4.90
C GLY A 86 -25.72 -12.74 -6.41
N GLY A 87 -26.18 -11.54 -6.79
CA GLY A 87 -26.29 -11.10 -8.18
C GLY A 87 -25.05 -10.38 -8.72
N TRP A 88 -23.89 -10.55 -8.07
CA TRP A 88 -22.67 -9.84 -8.45
C TRP A 88 -21.93 -10.60 -9.56
N THR A 89 -22.00 -10.10 -10.78
CA THR A 89 -21.36 -10.69 -11.98
C THR A 89 -20.37 -9.71 -12.60
N PRO A 90 -19.18 -9.51 -11.99
CA PRO A 90 -18.20 -8.56 -12.49
C PRO A 90 -17.59 -9.03 -13.80
N SER A 91 -17.47 -8.15 -14.81
CA SER A 91 -16.79 -8.48 -16.07
C SER A 91 -15.28 -8.70 -15.86
N ARG A 92 -14.68 -7.93 -14.96
CA ARG A 92 -13.26 -8.01 -14.63
C ARG A 92 -13.01 -7.50 -13.22
N VAL A 93 -12.25 -8.28 -12.44
CA VAL A 93 -11.83 -7.90 -11.08
C VAL A 93 -10.33 -7.69 -11.03
N VAL A 94 -9.91 -6.61 -10.39
CA VAL A 94 -8.52 -6.27 -10.09
C VAL A 94 -8.38 -6.06 -8.59
N VAL A 95 -7.37 -6.65 -7.99
CA VAL A 95 -7.05 -6.46 -6.56
C VAL A 95 -5.62 -5.96 -6.46
N LEU A 96 -5.45 -4.82 -5.82
CA LEU A 96 -4.17 -4.21 -5.50
C LEU A 96 -3.92 -4.32 -4.00
N GLU A 97 -2.74 -4.77 -3.62
CA GLU A 97 -2.27 -4.74 -2.23
C GLU A 97 -1.36 -3.53 -2.03
N PHE A 98 -1.59 -2.78 -0.96
CA PHE A 98 -0.71 -1.72 -0.48
C PHE A 98 -0.22 -2.03 0.93
N PRO A 99 0.93 -1.49 1.36
CA PRO A 99 1.47 -1.82 2.67
C PRO A 99 0.63 -1.26 3.83
N THR A 100 -0.20 -0.23 3.61
CA THR A 100 -1.09 0.39 4.62
C THR A 100 -2.26 1.09 3.93
N PHE A 101 -3.39 1.25 4.62
CA PHE A 101 -4.55 2.02 4.12
C PHE A 101 -4.17 3.43 3.65
N ALA A 102 -3.42 4.19 4.46
CA ALA A 102 -2.99 5.54 4.13
C ALA A 102 -2.15 5.63 2.83
N GLN A 103 -1.40 4.58 2.48
CA GLN A 103 -0.64 4.55 1.22
C GLN A 103 -1.57 4.31 0.02
N ALA A 104 -2.61 3.49 0.20
CA ALA A 104 -3.61 3.25 -0.82
C ALA A 104 -4.49 4.49 -1.07
N GLU A 105 -4.86 5.21 0.00
CA GLU A 105 -5.53 6.52 -0.10
C GLU A 105 -4.64 7.54 -0.80
N ALA A 106 -3.39 7.68 -0.35
CA ALA A 106 -2.44 8.62 -0.98
C ALA A 106 -2.22 8.30 -2.47
N PHE A 107 -2.22 7.02 -2.85
CA PHE A 107 -2.18 6.61 -4.26
C PHE A 107 -3.43 7.10 -5.00
N TYR A 108 -4.62 6.83 -4.47
CA TYR A 108 -5.90 7.18 -5.10
C TYR A 108 -6.07 8.69 -5.26
N ASP A 109 -5.68 9.46 -4.25
CA ASP A 109 -5.81 10.92 -4.21
C ASP A 109 -4.64 11.66 -4.88
N SER A 110 -3.62 10.94 -5.34
CA SER A 110 -2.44 11.56 -5.96
C SER A 110 -2.78 12.27 -7.26
N ASP A 111 -2.19 13.44 -7.48
CA ASP A 111 -2.31 14.18 -8.74
C ASP A 111 -1.69 13.42 -9.93
N HIS A 112 -0.82 12.44 -9.65
CA HIS A 112 -0.29 11.53 -10.65
C HIS A 112 -1.32 10.48 -11.09
N TYR A 113 -2.19 10.01 -10.19
CA TYR A 113 -3.17 8.96 -10.52
C TYR A 113 -4.50 9.53 -11.02
N LYS A 114 -4.91 10.72 -10.58
CA LYS A 114 -6.14 11.40 -11.06
C LYS A 114 -6.33 11.37 -12.59
N PRO A 115 -5.35 11.79 -13.43
CA PRO A 115 -5.53 11.74 -14.88
C PRO A 115 -5.65 10.32 -15.43
N ILE A 116 -4.99 9.35 -14.79
CA ILE A 116 -5.08 7.92 -15.14
C ILE A 116 -6.46 7.37 -14.75
N LEU A 117 -7.00 7.78 -13.60
CA LEU A 117 -8.34 7.44 -13.14
C LEU A 117 -9.41 7.99 -14.08
N GLU A 118 -9.28 9.23 -14.55
CA GLU A 118 -10.20 9.82 -15.53
C GLU A 118 -10.24 9.02 -16.83
N MET A 119 -9.09 8.53 -17.32
CA MET A 119 -9.06 7.64 -18.49
C MET A 119 -9.87 6.37 -18.23
N ARG A 120 -9.75 5.76 -17.04
CA ARG A 120 -10.53 4.57 -16.66
C ARG A 120 -12.02 4.84 -16.65
N LEU A 121 -12.45 5.97 -16.07
CA LEU A 121 -13.86 6.36 -15.97
C LEU A 121 -14.46 6.70 -17.34
N LYS A 122 -13.65 7.18 -18.30
CA LYS A 122 -14.07 7.39 -19.70
C LYS A 122 -14.10 6.08 -20.49
N ALA A 123 -13.19 5.15 -20.21
CA ALA A 123 -13.06 3.88 -20.91
C ALA A 123 -14.13 2.84 -20.51
N GLY A 124 -14.90 3.10 -19.46
CA GLY A 124 -16.00 2.23 -19.03
C GLY A 124 -16.50 2.52 -17.62
N LYS A 125 -17.32 1.60 -17.09
CA LYS A 125 -17.87 1.70 -15.74
C LYS A 125 -16.95 0.95 -14.78
N SER A 126 -16.66 1.57 -13.63
CA SER A 126 -15.87 0.90 -12.60
C SER A 126 -16.45 1.12 -11.22
N LYS A 127 -16.35 0.11 -10.37
CA LYS A 127 -16.65 0.19 -8.94
C LYS A 127 -15.35 -0.13 -8.20
N ALA A 128 -15.02 0.67 -7.19
CA ALA A 128 -13.81 0.47 -6.42
C ALA A 128 -14.14 0.62 -4.93
N ILE A 129 -13.52 -0.23 -4.12
CA ILE A 129 -13.51 -0.11 -2.67
C ILE A 129 -12.07 -0.25 -2.19
N LEU A 130 -11.77 0.40 -1.07
CA LEU A 130 -10.55 0.23 -0.33
C LEU A 130 -10.91 -0.39 1.02
N VAL A 131 -10.20 -1.44 1.42
CA VAL A 131 -10.47 -2.17 2.66
C VAL A 131 -9.15 -2.55 3.34
N ASP A 132 -9.14 -2.52 4.66
CA ASP A 132 -8.04 -3.08 5.42
C ASP A 132 -7.99 -4.60 5.28
N GLY A 133 -6.78 -5.12 5.22
CA GLY A 133 -6.49 -6.53 5.32
C GLY A 133 -6.68 -7.02 6.75
N TYR A 134 -6.38 -8.29 6.95
CA TYR A 134 -6.40 -8.91 8.26
C TYR A 134 -5.04 -9.53 8.53
N ASN A 135 -4.48 -9.26 9.72
CA ASN A 135 -3.11 -9.67 10.07
C ASN A 135 -3.03 -10.73 11.20
N GLY A 136 -4.13 -11.40 11.51
CA GLY A 136 -4.18 -12.50 12.49
C GLY A 136 -4.37 -12.02 13.93
#